data_AF-A0A9X3EGN9-F1
#
_entry.id   AF-A0A9X3EGN9-F1
#
_cell.length_a   1.000
_cell.length_b   1.000
_cell.length_c   1.000
_cell.angle_alpha   90.00
_cell.angle_beta   90.00
_cell.angle_gamma   90.00
#
_symmetry.space_group_name_H-M   'P 1'
#
loop_
_entity.id
_entity.type
_entity.pdbx_description
1 polymer ?
#
loop_
_entity_poly.entity_id
_entity_poly.type
_entity_poly.pdbx_seq_one_letter_code
_entity_poly.pdbx_strand_id
1 'polypeptide(L)'
;MRFSVQPQAQHSALTLVSDAIKRGVDIQILFYSDEYLCSTNRVLAIFGSSRRYIARNLSISTLLAADQQHLIKVHPITPGSSIADQLDQQARPIDEFFWLLAYRMATDGRLLPGCKSHDLVYLQRWPNFTRLPHTPAMVRLAALLAARPTPVDVAARTLGIPIAEAFRFYSAARYAGYTDTLDHTPKPLLASQPSASDANERRGVIRSLWRRLIRAD
;
A
#
# COMPACT_ATOMS: atom_id res chain seq x y z
N MET A 1 -29.84 4.94 16.96
CA MET A 1 -28.54 5.25 17.59
C MET A 1 -27.86 6.36 16.80
N ARG A 2 -27.85 7.58 17.34
CA ARG A 2 -27.14 8.72 16.75
C ARG A 2 -25.66 8.61 17.15
N PHE A 3 -24.78 8.30 16.21
CA PHE A 3 -23.35 8.48 16.43
C PHE A 3 -23.05 9.98 16.41
N SER A 4 -23.11 10.59 17.59
CA SER A 4 -22.43 11.87 17.81
C SER A 4 -20.95 11.54 17.92
N VAL A 5 -20.22 11.64 16.81
CA VAL A 5 -18.76 11.61 16.85
C VAL A 5 -18.34 12.91 17.53
N GLN A 6 -18.14 12.85 18.85
CA GLN A 6 -17.48 13.90 19.60
C GLN A 6 -16.12 14.20 18.94
N PRO A 7 -15.66 15.47 18.93
CA PRO A 7 -14.34 15.82 18.41
C PRO A 7 -13.30 15.39 19.44
N GLN A 8 -13.00 14.09 19.50
CA GLN A 8 -11.96 13.55 20.35
C GLN A 8 -10.87 12.90 19.49
N ALA A 9 -9.65 13.34 19.80
CA ALA A 9 -8.35 13.02 19.22
C ALA A 9 -8.04 13.68 17.86
N GLN A 10 -6.92 14.40 17.87
CA GLN A 10 -6.21 15.03 16.76
C GLN A 10 -5.73 13.96 15.76
N HIS A 11 -6.64 13.21 15.16
CA HIS A 11 -6.28 12.17 14.21
C HIS A 11 -5.91 12.83 12.88
N SER A 12 -4.67 12.61 12.45
CA SER A 12 -4.26 12.88 11.07
C SER A 12 -5.29 12.27 10.09
N ALA A 13 -5.59 12.98 9.00
CA ALA A 13 -6.42 12.47 7.91
C ALA A 13 -5.93 11.10 7.42
N LEU A 14 -4.62 10.84 7.48
CA LEU A 14 -4.03 9.56 7.11
C LEU A 14 -4.39 8.44 8.09
N THR A 15 -4.40 8.75 9.38
CA THR A 15 -4.83 7.83 10.43
C THR A 15 -6.30 7.49 10.28
N LEU A 16 -7.15 8.49 9.98
CA LEU A 16 -8.57 8.30 9.74
C LEU A 16 -8.84 7.43 8.50
N VAL A 17 -8.13 7.66 7.41
CA VAL A 17 -8.21 6.81 6.20
C VAL A 17 -7.81 5.38 6.55
N SER A 18 -6.67 5.19 7.23
CA SER A 18 -6.20 3.85 7.62
C SER A 18 -7.19 3.12 8.53
N ASP A 19 -7.76 3.80 9.51
CA ASP A 19 -8.76 3.23 10.43
C ASP A 19 -10.07 2.88 9.70
N ALA A 20 -10.54 3.75 8.80
CA ALA A 20 -11.73 3.50 7.99
C ALA A 20 -11.57 2.27 7.09
N ILE A 21 -10.42 2.10 6.44
CA ILE A 21 -10.11 0.92 5.63
C ILE A 21 -10.05 -0.34 6.50
N LYS A 22 -9.40 -0.29 7.66
CA LYS A 22 -9.27 -1.45 8.57
C LYS A 22 -10.62 -1.90 9.13
N ARG A 23 -11.49 -0.94 9.45
CA ARG A 23 -12.82 -1.22 10.00
C ARG A 23 -13.87 -1.47 8.92
N GLY A 24 -13.56 -1.23 7.65
CA GLY A 24 -14.52 -1.31 6.55
C GLY A 24 -15.63 -0.26 6.63
N VAL A 25 -15.35 0.91 7.22
CA VAL A 25 -16.34 1.98 7.44
C VAL A 25 -16.20 3.05 6.36
N ASP A 26 -17.34 3.56 5.92
CA ASP A 26 -17.39 4.62 4.90
C ASP A 26 -17.46 6.00 5.58
N ILE A 27 -16.47 6.85 5.30
CA ILE A 27 -16.31 8.16 5.92
C ILE A 27 -16.06 9.23 4.87
N GLN A 28 -16.56 10.43 5.14
CA GLN A 28 -16.30 11.63 4.39
C GLN A 28 -15.50 12.60 5.26
N ILE A 29 -14.38 13.07 4.74
CA ILE A 29 -13.51 14.05 5.37
C ILE A 29 -13.64 15.37 4.61
N LEU A 30 -14.06 16.41 5.32
CA LEU A 30 -14.18 17.78 4.82
C LEU A 30 -12.98 18.59 5.30
N PHE A 31 -12.31 19.27 4.38
CA PHE A 31 -11.16 20.12 4.66
C PHE A 31 -11.55 21.59 4.61
N TYR A 32 -11.32 22.31 5.71
CA TYR A 32 -11.60 23.74 5.83
C TYR A 32 -10.32 24.55 5.60
N SER A 33 -10.48 25.74 5.01
CA SER A 33 -9.44 26.76 4.97
C SER A 33 -9.90 27.95 5.80
N ASP A 34 -8.97 28.62 6.48
CA ASP A 34 -9.24 29.79 7.33
C ASP A 34 -10.02 30.92 6.61
N GLU A 35 -9.89 31.01 5.29
CA GLU A 35 -10.59 32.02 4.48
C GLU A 35 -12.11 31.80 4.37
N TYR A 36 -12.62 30.57 4.57
CA TYR A 36 -14.05 30.26 4.43
C TYR A 36 -14.46 29.08 5.33
N LEU A 37 -14.84 29.37 6.58
CA LEU A 37 -15.35 28.36 7.54
C LEU A 37 -16.68 27.69 7.11
N CYS A 38 -17.30 28.14 6.03
CA CYS A 38 -18.66 27.78 5.63
C CYS A 38 -18.76 27.04 4.29
N SER A 39 -17.69 27.01 3.48
CA SER A 39 -17.75 26.47 2.11
C SER A 39 -16.55 25.56 1.84
N THR A 40 -16.71 24.26 2.06
CA THR A 40 -15.67 23.27 1.77
C THR A 40 -15.96 22.57 0.44
N ASN A 41 -15.36 23.07 -0.64
CA ASN A 41 -15.35 22.37 -1.93
C ASN A 41 -14.31 21.22 -1.96
N ARG A 42 -13.54 21.05 -0.88
CA ARG A 42 -12.48 20.05 -0.72
C ARG A 42 -12.98 18.88 0.12
N VAL A 43 -13.17 17.74 -0.53
CA VAL A 43 -13.76 16.55 0.07
C VAL A 43 -12.92 15.32 -0.25
N LEU A 44 -12.67 14.48 0.75
CA LEU A 44 -12.17 13.12 0.60
C LEU A 44 -13.22 12.16 1.15
N ALA A 45 -13.87 11.40 0.27
CA ALA A 45 -14.73 10.30 0.67
C ALA A 45 -13.94 8.99 0.57
N ILE A 46 -13.95 8.22 1.64
CA ILE A 46 -13.34 6.89 1.74
C ILE A 46 -14.48 5.90 1.91
N PHE A 47 -14.51 4.91 1.04
CA PHE A 47 -15.42 3.79 1.12
C PHE A 47 -14.61 2.58 1.60
N GLY A 48 -14.54 2.42 2.91
CA GLY A 48 -13.72 1.39 3.56
C GLY A 48 -14.13 -0.01 3.15
N SER A 49 -15.42 -0.26 3.06
CA SER A 49 -16.00 -1.56 2.68
C SER A 49 -15.57 -2.01 1.27
N SER A 50 -15.55 -1.10 0.31
CA SER A 50 -15.19 -1.36 -1.09
C SER A 50 -13.73 -1.07 -1.42
N ARG A 51 -12.95 -0.56 -0.46
CA ARG A 51 -11.56 -0.10 -0.63
C ARG A 51 -11.43 0.91 -1.78
N ARG A 52 -12.33 1.87 -1.83
CA ARG A 52 -12.34 2.93 -2.84
C ARG A 52 -12.31 4.31 -2.20
N TYR A 53 -11.94 5.31 -2.99
CA TYR A 53 -11.97 6.71 -2.57
C TYR A 53 -12.47 7.63 -3.69
N ILE A 54 -13.01 8.78 -3.28
CA ILE A 54 -13.32 9.92 -4.14
C ILE A 54 -12.64 11.14 -3.52
N ALA A 55 -11.85 11.86 -4.32
CA ALA A 55 -11.24 13.13 -3.94
C ALA A 55 -11.78 14.25 -4.83
N ARG A 56 -12.31 15.31 -4.24
CA ARG A 56 -12.85 16.49 -4.93
C ARG A 56 -12.07 17.73 -4.56
N ASN A 57 -11.55 18.42 -5.58
CA ASN A 57 -10.72 19.63 -5.44
C ASN A 57 -9.62 19.50 -4.39
N LEU A 58 -9.11 18.27 -4.21
CA LEU A 58 -8.15 17.91 -3.19
C LEU A 58 -6.94 17.28 -3.88
N SER A 59 -5.82 18.00 -3.86
CA SER A 59 -4.52 17.45 -4.23
C SER A 59 -3.88 16.77 -3.02
N ILE A 60 -3.01 15.79 -3.24
CA ILE A 60 -2.25 15.16 -2.15
C ILE A 60 -1.38 16.17 -1.39
N SER A 61 -0.80 17.16 -2.08
CA SER A 61 -0.03 18.21 -1.42
C SER A 61 -0.91 19.05 -0.49
N THR A 62 -2.13 19.38 -0.93
CA THR A 62 -3.11 20.09 -0.10
C THR A 62 -3.55 19.25 1.09
N LEU A 63 -3.75 17.93 0.89
CA LEU A 63 -4.08 17.00 1.96
C LEU A 63 -2.97 16.96 3.02
N LEU A 64 -1.71 16.80 2.60
CA LEU A 64 -0.55 16.75 3.51
C LEU A 64 -0.37 18.07 4.28
N ALA A 65 -0.64 19.21 3.66
CA ALA A 65 -0.60 20.52 4.33
C ALA A 65 -1.77 20.71 5.31
N ALA A 66 -2.99 20.34 4.91
CA ALA A 66 -4.18 20.48 5.75
C ALA A 66 -4.14 19.56 6.98
N ASP A 67 -3.46 18.41 6.86
CA ASP A 67 -3.21 17.50 7.98
C ASP A 67 -2.44 18.17 9.14
N GLN A 68 -1.50 19.04 8.80
CA GLN A 68 -0.69 19.80 9.79
C GLN A 68 -1.50 20.89 10.49
N GLN A 69 -2.59 21.36 9.88
CA GLN A 69 -3.41 22.48 10.37
C GLN A 69 -4.64 22.01 11.17
N HIS A 70 -4.91 20.70 11.24
CA HIS A 70 -6.03 20.08 11.96
C HIS A 70 -7.44 20.60 11.60
N LEU A 71 -7.61 21.28 10.47
CA LEU A 71 -8.90 21.84 9.99
C LEU A 71 -9.74 20.80 9.24
N ILE A 72 -10.03 19.67 9.88
CA ILE A 72 -10.78 18.56 9.28
C ILE A 72 -12.07 18.28 10.07
N LYS A 73 -13.15 17.97 9.34
CA LYS A 73 -14.36 17.36 9.93
C LYS A 73 -14.66 16.04 9.26
N VAL A 74 -15.05 15.06 10.05
CA VAL A 74 -15.38 13.71 9.57
C VAL A 74 -16.87 13.48 9.73
N HIS A 75 -17.50 13.02 8.67
CA HIS A 75 -18.91 12.64 8.63
C HIS A 75 -19.03 11.19 8.15
N PRO A 76 -19.87 10.35 8.78
CA PRO A 76 -20.16 9.03 8.22
C PRO A 76 -20.92 9.17 6.89
N ILE A 77 -20.57 8.35 5.90
CA ILE A 77 -21.31 8.34 4.63
C ILE A 77 -22.59 7.54 4.85
N THR A 78 -23.74 8.20 4.65
CA THR A 78 -25.04 7.54 4.73
C THR A 78 -25.37 6.91 3.37
N PRO A 79 -25.87 5.66 3.33
CA PRO A 79 -26.36 5.05 2.09
C PRO A 79 -27.45 5.92 1.44
N GLY A 80 -27.38 6.10 0.11
CA GLY A 80 -28.31 6.97 -0.64
C GLY A 80 -27.99 8.48 -0.56
N SER A 81 -26.84 8.85 0.00
CA SER A 81 -26.32 10.21 -0.17
C SER A 81 -25.73 10.40 -1.58
N SER A 82 -25.72 11.64 -2.07
CA SER A 82 -25.17 11.95 -3.41
C SER A 82 -23.71 11.51 -3.60
N ILE A 83 -22.94 11.41 -2.51
CA ILE A 83 -21.57 10.90 -2.51
C ILE A 83 -21.54 9.38 -2.60
N ALA A 84 -22.47 8.68 -1.94
CA ALA A 84 -22.62 7.24 -2.06
C ALA A 84 -23.00 6.85 -3.50
N ASP A 85 -23.88 7.59 -4.15
CA ASP A 85 -24.29 7.32 -5.55
C ASP A 85 -23.13 7.51 -6.54
N GLN A 86 -22.14 8.34 -6.20
CA GLN A 86 -20.96 8.57 -7.02
C GLN A 86 -19.91 7.45 -6.93
N LEU A 87 -20.08 6.51 -6.01
CA LEU A 87 -19.17 5.38 -5.81
C LEU A 87 -18.94 4.60 -7.11
N ASP A 88 -19.99 4.41 -7.91
CA ASP A 88 -19.89 3.61 -9.14
C ASP A 88 -19.27 4.38 -10.31
N GLN A 89 -19.41 5.70 -10.34
CA GLN A 89 -18.99 6.52 -11.48
C GLN A 89 -17.61 7.15 -11.32
N GLN A 90 -17.24 7.55 -10.09
CA GLN A 90 -16.08 8.41 -9.84
C GLN A 90 -15.05 7.80 -8.90
N ALA A 91 -15.40 6.73 -8.19
CA ALA A 91 -14.50 6.18 -7.19
C ALA A 91 -13.31 5.45 -7.80
N ARG A 92 -12.16 5.65 -7.16
CA ARG A 92 -10.88 5.08 -7.55
C ARG A 92 -10.44 4.07 -6.50
N PRO A 93 -9.63 3.06 -6.88
CA PRO A 93 -9.10 2.10 -5.91
C PRO A 93 -8.22 2.80 -4.88
N ILE A 94 -8.35 2.43 -3.60
CA ILE A 94 -7.59 3.07 -2.51
C ILE A 94 -6.06 2.90 -2.67
N ASP A 95 -5.64 1.85 -3.37
CA ASP A 95 -4.23 1.59 -3.65
C ASP A 95 -3.60 2.75 -4.45
N GLU A 96 -4.37 3.38 -5.36
CA GLU A 96 -3.93 4.59 -6.08
C GLU A 96 -3.70 5.76 -5.11
N PHE A 97 -4.59 5.94 -4.13
CA PHE A 97 -4.45 6.99 -3.12
C PHE A 97 -3.17 6.79 -2.29
N PHE A 98 -2.91 5.57 -1.81
CA PHE A 98 -1.71 5.26 -1.05
C PHE A 98 -0.44 5.41 -1.88
N TRP A 99 -0.46 5.03 -3.16
CA TRP A 99 0.66 5.29 -4.07
C TRP A 99 0.95 6.77 -4.15
N LEU A 100 -0.06 7.60 -4.46
CA LEU A 100 0.11 9.04 -4.63
C LEU A 100 0.65 9.71 -3.35
N LEU A 101 0.14 9.29 -2.19
CA LEU A 101 0.58 9.76 -0.89
C LEU A 101 2.05 9.42 -0.64
N ALA A 102 2.39 8.13 -0.69
CA ALA A 102 3.75 7.67 -0.40
C ALA A 102 4.77 8.20 -1.42
N TYR A 103 4.38 8.30 -2.69
CA TYR A 103 5.19 8.91 -3.74
C TYR A 103 5.55 10.37 -3.43
N ARG A 104 4.59 11.15 -2.89
CA ARG A 104 4.83 12.55 -2.51
C ARG A 104 5.67 12.66 -1.24
N MET A 105 5.42 11.81 -0.25
CA MET A 105 6.20 11.80 0.99
C MET A 105 7.66 11.38 0.77
N ALA A 106 7.94 10.51 -0.20
CA ALA A 106 9.29 10.02 -0.51
C ALA A 106 10.05 10.91 -1.53
N THR A 107 9.69 12.19 -1.67
CA THR A 107 10.33 13.09 -2.65
C THR A 107 11.82 13.32 -2.36
N ASP A 108 12.22 13.36 -1.09
CA ASP A 108 13.61 13.60 -0.68
C ASP A 108 14.52 12.37 -0.78
N GLY A 109 14.06 11.31 -1.46
CA GLY A 109 14.79 10.03 -1.52
C GLY A 109 14.87 9.32 -0.16
N ARG A 110 14.01 9.68 0.79
CA ARG A 110 13.90 9.01 2.09
C ARG A 110 12.97 7.81 1.95
N LEU A 111 13.37 6.68 2.52
CA LEU A 111 12.49 5.53 2.66
C LEU A 111 11.45 5.83 3.73
N LEU A 112 10.19 5.49 3.44
CA LEU A 112 9.11 5.61 4.41
C LEU A 112 9.23 4.53 5.49
N PRO A 113 8.64 4.75 6.69
CA PRO A 113 8.65 3.77 7.76
C PRO A 113 8.21 2.38 7.29
N GLY A 114 8.93 1.34 7.73
CA GLY A 114 8.67 -0.04 7.32
C GLY A 114 9.29 -0.45 5.98
N CYS A 115 9.91 0.48 5.25
CA CYS A 115 10.72 0.18 4.06
C CYS A 115 12.22 0.24 4.40
N LYS A 116 12.99 -0.79 4.09
CA LYS A 116 14.46 -0.81 4.23
C LYS A 116 15.12 -0.97 2.88
N SER A 117 16.32 -0.41 2.74
CA SER A 117 17.06 -0.41 1.47
C SER A 117 17.45 -1.81 0.98
N HIS A 118 17.70 -2.73 1.93
CA HIS A 118 18.15 -4.09 1.67
C HIS A 118 17.02 -5.14 1.72
N ASP A 119 15.76 -4.71 1.78
CA ASP A 119 14.64 -5.65 1.73
C ASP A 119 14.65 -6.37 0.38
N LEU A 120 14.47 -7.71 0.35
CA LEU A 120 14.23 -8.41 -0.91
C LEU A 120 12.79 -8.16 -1.36
N VAL A 121 12.66 -7.18 -2.22
CA VAL A 121 11.38 -6.74 -2.76
C VAL A 121 11.06 -7.52 -4.02
N TYR A 122 9.83 -8.00 -4.12
CA TYR A 122 9.25 -8.50 -5.35
C TYR A 122 7.91 -7.82 -5.62
N LEU A 123 7.61 -7.63 -6.91
CA LEU A 123 6.37 -6.99 -7.34
C LEU A 123 5.28 -8.05 -7.51
N GLN A 124 4.28 -8.05 -6.64
CA GLN A 124 3.14 -8.96 -6.70
C GLN A 124 2.18 -8.59 -7.84
N ARG A 125 1.98 -7.30 -8.05
CA ARG A 125 1.03 -6.76 -9.04
C ARG A 125 1.62 -5.54 -9.70
N TRP A 126 1.41 -5.43 -11.01
CA TRP A 126 1.82 -4.26 -11.78
C TRP A 126 1.04 -2.99 -11.37
N PRO A 127 1.73 -1.88 -11.05
CA PRO A 127 1.09 -0.60 -10.85
C PRO A 127 0.43 -0.10 -12.14
N ASN A 128 -0.70 0.58 -12.02
CA ASN A 128 -1.37 1.19 -13.19
C ASN A 128 -0.67 2.50 -13.61
N PHE A 129 0.43 2.38 -14.37
CA PHE A 129 1.22 3.54 -14.81
C PHE A 129 0.45 4.52 -15.69
N THR A 130 -0.69 4.15 -16.29
CA THR A 130 -1.52 5.10 -17.05
C THR A 130 -2.14 6.19 -16.16
N ARG A 131 -2.23 5.95 -14.85
CA ARG A 131 -2.86 6.85 -13.86
C ARG A 131 -1.93 7.31 -12.76
N LEU A 132 -0.89 6.52 -12.48
CA LEU A 132 0.05 6.78 -11.39
C LEU A 132 1.24 7.62 -11.88
N PRO A 133 1.73 8.56 -11.04
CA PRO A 133 2.96 9.28 -11.34
C PRO A 133 4.12 8.28 -11.41
N HIS A 134 4.84 8.32 -12.52
CA HIS A 134 5.95 7.43 -12.78
C HIS A 134 6.97 8.08 -13.72
N THR A 135 8.12 7.45 -13.83
CA THR A 135 9.14 7.76 -14.81
C THR A 135 9.48 6.48 -15.59
N PRO A 136 10.16 6.57 -16.75
CA PRO A 136 10.63 5.38 -17.46
C PRO A 136 11.54 4.48 -16.60
N ALA A 137 12.32 5.07 -15.69
CA ALA A 137 13.15 4.34 -14.74
C ALA A 137 12.31 3.48 -13.78
N MET A 138 11.17 4.00 -13.31
CA MET A 138 10.25 3.25 -12.44
C MET A 138 9.60 2.07 -13.15
N VAL A 139 9.30 2.21 -14.44
CA VAL A 139 8.77 1.09 -15.24
C VAL A 139 9.82 -0.02 -15.37
N ARG A 140 11.10 0.34 -15.59
CA ARG A 140 12.22 -0.62 -15.61
C ARG A 140 12.42 -1.31 -14.26
N LEU A 141 12.30 -0.57 -13.16
CA LEU A 141 12.31 -1.13 -11.80
C LEU A 141 11.16 -2.12 -11.58
N ALA A 142 9.93 -1.74 -11.95
CA ALA A 142 8.78 -2.63 -11.86
C ALA A 142 8.98 -3.91 -12.66
N ALA A 143 9.49 -3.81 -13.89
CA ALA A 143 9.79 -4.97 -14.72
C ALA A 143 10.82 -5.90 -14.08
N LEU A 144 11.91 -5.34 -13.52
CA LEU A 144 12.95 -6.12 -12.84
C LEU A 144 12.40 -6.83 -11.59
N LEU A 145 11.66 -6.11 -10.74
CA LEU A 145 11.13 -6.62 -9.48
C LEU A 145 9.96 -7.60 -9.68
N ALA A 146 9.24 -7.51 -10.81
CA ALA A 146 8.25 -8.51 -11.21
C ALA A 146 8.91 -9.81 -11.68
N ALA A 147 10.07 -9.72 -12.33
CA ALA A 147 10.80 -10.89 -12.83
C ALA A 147 11.55 -11.63 -11.72
N ARG A 148 12.09 -10.91 -10.73
CA ARG A 148 12.90 -11.50 -9.65
C ARG A 148 12.89 -10.66 -8.36
N PRO A 149 12.78 -11.29 -7.19
CA PRO A 149 13.01 -10.61 -5.91
C PRO A 149 14.43 -10.04 -5.85
N THR A 150 14.57 -8.74 -5.61
CA THR A 150 15.86 -8.04 -5.63
C THR A 150 15.89 -6.93 -4.57
N PRO A 151 17.02 -6.71 -3.88
CA PRO A 151 17.17 -5.55 -3.01
C PRO A 151 17.01 -4.25 -3.81
N VAL A 152 16.32 -3.26 -3.27
CA VAL A 152 16.03 -2.02 -4.02
C VAL A 152 17.30 -1.26 -4.37
N ASP A 153 18.30 -1.28 -3.50
CA ASP A 153 19.60 -0.66 -3.74
C ASP A 153 20.39 -1.39 -4.86
N VAL A 154 20.35 -2.73 -4.88
CA VAL A 154 20.94 -3.54 -5.95
C VAL A 154 20.21 -3.30 -7.27
N ALA A 155 18.89 -3.24 -7.26
CA ALA A 155 18.07 -2.97 -8.44
C ALA A 155 18.41 -1.58 -9.03
N ALA A 156 18.53 -0.56 -8.18
CA ALA A 156 18.91 0.78 -8.58
C ALA A 156 20.30 0.81 -9.23
N ARG A 157 21.31 0.19 -8.60
CA ARG A 157 22.67 0.07 -9.16
C ARG A 157 22.70 -0.67 -10.49
N THR A 158 21.98 -1.80 -10.59
CA THR A 158 21.94 -2.64 -11.79
C THR A 158 21.33 -1.92 -12.98
N LEU A 159 20.32 -1.10 -12.75
CA LEU A 159 19.61 -0.37 -13.81
C LEU A 159 20.20 1.02 -14.09
N GLY A 160 21.17 1.48 -13.28
CA GLY A 160 21.75 2.82 -13.36
C GLY A 160 20.78 3.93 -12.96
N ILE A 161 19.89 3.67 -12.00
CA ILE A 161 18.83 4.59 -11.56
C ILE A 161 19.27 5.30 -10.28
N PRO A 162 19.01 6.61 -10.12
CA PRO A 162 19.25 7.31 -8.86
C PRO A 162 18.56 6.62 -7.69
N ILE A 163 19.30 6.36 -6.60
CA ILE A 163 18.77 5.62 -5.45
C ILE A 163 17.53 6.28 -4.83
N ALA A 164 17.49 7.62 -4.82
CA ALA A 164 16.34 8.39 -4.35
C ALA A 164 15.06 8.08 -5.16
N GLU A 165 15.20 7.89 -6.47
CA GLU A 165 14.09 7.56 -7.35
C GLU A 165 13.61 6.12 -7.14
N ALA A 166 14.54 5.18 -6.94
CA ALA A 166 14.24 3.80 -6.59
C ALA A 166 13.54 3.69 -5.23
N PHE A 167 13.98 4.45 -4.23
CA PHE A 167 13.35 4.52 -2.91
C PHE A 167 11.96 5.16 -2.95
N ARG A 168 11.76 6.18 -3.79
CA ARG A 168 10.43 6.77 -4.03
C ARG A 168 9.48 5.76 -4.66
N PHE A 169 9.93 5.02 -5.68
CA PHE A 169 9.15 3.94 -6.28
C PHE A 169 8.81 2.86 -5.27
N TYR A 170 9.82 2.35 -4.55
CA TYR A 170 9.62 1.28 -3.57
C TYR A 170 8.64 1.68 -2.47
N SER A 171 8.81 2.88 -1.89
CA SER A 171 7.91 3.38 -0.86
C SER A 171 6.47 3.48 -1.36
N ALA A 172 6.26 4.01 -2.57
CA ALA A 172 4.94 4.10 -3.19
C ALA A 172 4.32 2.71 -3.44
N ALA A 173 5.12 1.79 -3.98
CA ALA A 173 4.67 0.44 -4.29
C ALA A 173 4.35 -0.39 -3.05
N ARG A 174 5.13 -0.21 -1.97
CA ARG A 174 4.92 -0.89 -0.69
C ARG A 174 3.65 -0.43 0.00
N TYR A 175 3.43 0.88 0.09
CA TYR A 175 2.23 1.43 0.73
C TYR A 175 0.94 1.18 -0.07
N ALA A 176 1.04 1.10 -1.40
CA ALA A 176 -0.08 0.72 -2.25
C ALA A 176 -0.36 -0.79 -2.31
N GLY A 177 0.45 -1.62 -1.63
CA GLY A 177 0.31 -3.07 -1.63
C GLY A 177 0.63 -3.73 -2.98
N TYR A 178 1.47 -3.11 -3.81
CA TYR A 178 1.95 -3.72 -5.07
C TYR A 178 3.18 -4.60 -4.87
N THR A 179 3.98 -4.30 -3.84
CA THR A 179 5.19 -5.06 -3.54
C THR A 179 5.10 -5.77 -2.21
N ASP A 180 5.75 -6.92 -2.17
CA ASP A 180 5.95 -7.64 -0.94
C ASP A 180 7.44 -7.93 -0.71
N THR A 181 7.78 -8.20 0.55
CA THR A 181 9.16 -8.38 1.01
C THR A 181 9.33 -9.83 1.42
N LEU A 182 10.27 -10.52 0.81
CA LEU A 182 10.67 -11.82 1.32
C LEU A 182 11.48 -11.60 2.59
N ASP A 183 11.05 -12.23 3.68
CA ASP A 183 11.78 -12.18 4.95
C ASP A 183 13.13 -12.88 4.81
N HIS A 184 14.10 -12.03 4.48
CA HIS A 184 15.47 -11.98 5.00
C HIS A 184 15.54 -12.13 6.51
N THR A 185 14.98 -13.18 7.12
CA THR A 185 15.60 -13.64 8.36
C THR A 185 16.90 -14.31 7.92
N PRO A 186 18.08 -13.70 8.10
CA PRO A 186 19.30 -14.49 8.02
C PRO A 186 19.11 -15.55 9.09
N LYS A 187 18.82 -16.79 8.69
CA LYS A 187 19.02 -17.92 9.58
C LYS A 187 20.45 -17.77 10.06
N PRO A 188 20.72 -17.53 11.35
CA PRO A 188 22.09 -17.34 11.79
C PRO A 188 22.85 -18.57 11.35
N LEU A 189 23.87 -18.38 10.51
CA LEU A 189 24.71 -19.45 9.99
C LEU A 189 25.63 -20.03 11.08
N LEU A 190 25.25 -19.89 12.36
CA LEU A 190 25.90 -20.54 13.49
C LEU A 190 25.01 -21.68 13.97
N ALA A 191 25.57 -22.89 13.90
CA ALA A 191 25.00 -24.18 14.28
C ALA A 191 24.06 -24.85 13.26
N SER A 192 24.64 -25.32 12.16
CA SER A 192 24.18 -26.55 11.52
C SER A 192 25.42 -27.31 11.03
N GLN A 193 26.13 -27.97 11.96
CA GLN A 193 26.94 -29.11 11.54
C GLN A 193 26.00 -30.15 10.90
N PRO A 194 26.40 -30.85 9.84
CA PRO A 194 25.58 -31.92 9.28
C PRO A 194 25.63 -33.12 10.24
N SER A 195 24.61 -33.29 11.08
CA SER A 195 24.37 -34.56 11.74
C SER A 195 23.93 -35.56 10.67
N ALA A 196 24.81 -36.50 10.35
CA ALA A 196 24.63 -37.57 9.38
C ALA A 196 23.60 -38.64 9.82
N SER A 197 22.50 -38.24 10.46
CA SER A 197 21.45 -39.15 10.95
C SER A 197 20.10 -39.04 10.24
N ASP A 198 19.82 -37.96 9.49
CA ASP A 198 18.45 -37.71 8.97
C ASP A 198 18.28 -37.92 7.45
N ALA A 199 19.27 -38.56 6.80
CA ALA A 199 19.23 -38.83 5.37
C ALA A 199 18.35 -40.04 4.97
N ASN A 200 17.72 -40.74 5.92
CA ASN A 200 17.06 -42.03 5.64
C ASN A 200 15.52 -42.06 5.76
N GLU A 201 14.84 -41.00 6.18
CA GLU A 201 13.37 -41.05 6.36
C GLU A 201 12.54 -40.33 5.28
N ARG A 202 13.16 -39.50 4.44
CA ARG A 202 12.41 -38.69 3.44
C ARG A 202 12.35 -39.28 2.03
N ARG A 203 12.73 -40.55 1.85
CA ARG A 203 12.59 -41.28 0.57
C ARG A 203 11.37 -42.23 0.51
N GLY A 204 10.55 -42.30 1.56
CA GLY A 204 9.47 -43.30 1.67
C GLY A 204 8.05 -42.84 1.33
N VAL A 205 7.75 -41.54 1.27
CA VAL A 205 6.34 -41.07 1.30
C VAL A 205 5.74 -40.84 -0.10
N ILE A 206 6.57 -40.58 -1.12
CA ILE A 206 6.06 -40.42 -2.50
C ILE A 206 5.83 -41.79 -3.16
N ARG A 207 6.44 -42.89 -2.67
CA ARG A 207 6.26 -44.23 -3.24
C ARG A 207 4.98 -44.94 -2.79
N SER A 208 4.32 -44.46 -1.72
CA SER A 208 3.09 -45.07 -1.19
C SER A 208 1.82 -44.56 -1.86
N LEU A 209 1.82 -43.35 -2.42
CA LEU A 209 0.69 -42.80 -3.17
C LEU A 209 0.60 -43.37 -4.59
N TRP A 210 1.73 -43.67 -5.24
CA TRP A 210 1.76 -44.29 -6.57
C TRP A 210 1.32 -45.76 -6.60
N ARG A 211 1.30 -46.48 -5.47
CA ARG A 211 0.81 -47.87 -5.42
C ARG A 211 -0.71 -47.99 -5.33
N ARG A 212 -1.42 -46.91 -4.97
CA ARG A 212 -2.89 -46.91 -4.87
C ARG A 212 -3.60 -46.56 -6.17
N LEU A 213 -2.88 -46.10 -7.19
CA LEU A 213 -3.46 -45.72 -8.48
C LEU A 213 -3.26 -46.75 -9.61
N ILE A 214 -2.62 -47.89 -9.32
CA ILE A 214 -2.38 -48.98 -10.30
C ILE A 214 -3.17 -50.27 -9.93
N ARG A 215 -4.10 -50.19 -8.97
CA ARG A 215 -5.10 -51.25 -8.70
C ARG A 215 -6.47 -50.62 -8.47
N ALA A 216 -7.05 -50.17 -9.57
CA ALA A 216 -8.49 -49.94 -9.68
C ALA A 216 -8.87 -50.37 -11.11
N ASP A 217 -8.88 -51.68 -11.29
CA ASP A 217 -9.69 -52.44 -12.24
C ASP A 217 -10.11 -53.73 -11.52
#